data_AF-A0A412YWE4-F1
#
_entry.id   AF-A0A412YWE4-F1
#
_cell.length_a   1.000
_cell.length_b   1.000
_cell.length_c   1.000
_cell.angle_alpha   90.00
_cell.angle_beta   90.00
_cell.angle_gamma   90.00
#
_symmetry.space_group_name_H-M   'P 1'
#
loop_
_entity.id
_entity.type
_entity.pdbx_description
1 polymer ?
#
loop_
_entity_poly.entity_id
_entity_poly.type
_entity_poly.pdbx_seq_one_letter_code
_entity_poly.pdbx_strand_id
1 'polypeptide(L)'
;MEESDFYTLVNTDRMGIFLICIKNKQGELSGDIVNFYLKEPVAFTGILDLGLKIDTLCAKFQRPMATTEPRFLNAYMKRAYEKRELDKEHIPMKYWTKIQNMASFMALGISACETLIIEIHQRQFSSMQGRIKGKCSGGNGVSFRSALELMRMLREYEYMRNEKNKNGGSNGNTRKEQETVETP
;
A
#
# COMPACT_ATOMS: atom_id res chain seq x y z
N MET A 1 0.69 -14.47 1.63
CA MET A 1 0.20 -14.25 0.27
C MET A 1 0.86 -15.33 -0.56
N GLU A 2 0.05 -16.16 -1.19
CA GLU A 2 0.54 -17.31 -1.95
C GLU A 2 0.81 -16.89 -3.40
N GLU A 3 1.60 -17.67 -4.13
CA GLU A 3 1.98 -17.39 -5.52
C GLU A 3 0.74 -17.28 -6.44
N SER A 4 -0.32 -18.03 -6.12
CA SER A 4 -1.63 -18.03 -6.78
C SER A 4 -2.36 -16.67 -6.70
N ASP A 5 -2.18 -15.91 -5.61
CA ASP A 5 -2.75 -14.56 -5.44
C ASP A 5 -2.13 -13.56 -6.42
N PHE A 6 -0.87 -13.77 -6.81
CA PHE A 6 -0.19 -12.96 -7.83
C PHE A 6 -0.62 -13.35 -9.25
N TYR A 7 -0.87 -14.64 -9.51
CA TYR A 7 -1.34 -15.11 -10.83
C TYR A 7 -2.78 -14.65 -11.15
N THR A 8 -3.67 -14.59 -10.17
CA THR A 8 -5.03 -14.03 -10.36
C THR A 8 -4.99 -12.53 -10.71
N LEU A 9 -3.98 -11.81 -10.23
CA LEU A 9 -3.69 -10.41 -10.57
C LEU A 9 -3.35 -10.19 -12.05
N VAL A 10 -2.96 -11.25 -12.78
CA VAL A 10 -2.52 -11.18 -14.18
C VAL A 10 -3.71 -11.03 -15.16
N ASN A 11 -4.95 -11.35 -14.82
CA ASN A 11 -6.06 -11.42 -15.80
C ASN A 11 -7.08 -10.26 -15.74
N THR A 12 -6.90 -9.26 -14.87
CA THR A 12 -7.82 -8.11 -14.70
C THR A 12 -7.13 -6.82 -15.17
N ASP A 13 -7.85 -5.73 -15.46
CA ASP A 13 -7.27 -4.42 -15.83
C ASP A 13 -6.21 -3.97 -14.79
N ARG A 14 -4.95 -4.25 -15.10
CA ARG A 14 -3.82 -4.30 -14.15
C ARG A 14 -3.38 -2.92 -13.67
N MET A 15 -3.86 -1.84 -14.31
CA MET A 15 -3.46 -0.46 -13.99
C MET A 15 -4.05 0.02 -12.66
N GLY A 16 -5.22 -0.48 -12.27
CA GLY A 16 -5.87 -0.13 -11.00
C GLY A 16 -5.38 -0.93 -9.80
N ILE A 17 -4.43 -1.85 -9.97
CA ILE A 17 -3.99 -2.77 -8.92
C ILE A 17 -2.61 -2.37 -8.39
N PHE A 18 -2.51 -2.19 -7.09
CA PHE A 18 -1.30 -1.77 -6.41
C PHE A 18 -0.93 -2.76 -5.31
N LEU A 19 0.30 -3.25 -5.36
CA LEU A 19 0.90 -3.97 -4.23
C LEU A 19 1.58 -2.95 -3.32
N ILE A 20 1.18 -2.95 -2.05
CA ILE A 20 1.72 -2.08 -1.02
C ILE A 20 2.67 -2.92 -0.16
N CYS A 21 3.96 -2.68 -0.31
CA CYS A 21 5.03 -3.35 0.44
C CYS A 21 5.38 -2.52 1.67
N ILE A 22 4.91 -2.94 2.85
CA ILE A 22 5.15 -2.22 4.10
C ILE A 22 6.52 -2.61 4.66
N LYS A 23 7.37 -1.62 4.93
CA LYS A 23 8.79 -1.81 5.31
C LYS A 23 9.04 -1.67 6.80
N ASN A 24 8.36 -0.76 7.48
CA ASN A 24 8.47 -0.64 8.94
C ASN A 24 7.75 -1.81 9.63
N LYS A 25 7.95 -2.04 10.93
CA LYS A 25 7.12 -2.99 11.73
C LYS A 25 6.13 -2.27 12.64
N GLN A 26 6.49 -1.07 13.08
CA GLN A 26 5.71 -0.23 13.99
C GLN A 26 5.75 1.23 13.54
N GLY A 27 4.84 2.03 14.08
CA GLY A 27 4.70 3.45 13.80
C GLY A 27 3.82 3.72 12.58
N GLU A 28 3.97 4.91 12.02
CA GLU A 28 3.26 5.35 10.83
C GLU A 28 3.60 4.45 9.62
N LEU A 29 2.60 4.00 8.86
CA LEU A 29 2.79 3.11 7.71
C LEU A 29 3.77 3.71 6.70
N SER A 30 4.85 2.98 6.40
CA SER A 30 5.82 3.39 5.38
C SER A 30 6.29 2.19 4.57
N GLY A 31 6.61 2.43 3.30
CA GLY A 31 6.87 1.35 2.37
C GLY A 31 6.96 1.80 0.94
N ASP A 32 6.73 0.87 0.03
CA ASP A 32 6.67 1.14 -1.41
C ASP A 32 5.33 0.72 -2.01
N ILE A 33 4.89 1.48 -3.01
CA ILE A 33 3.82 1.16 -3.92
C ILE A 33 4.43 0.53 -5.17
N VAL A 34 3.99 -0.67 -5.50
CA VAL A 34 4.44 -1.42 -6.67
C VAL A 34 3.24 -1.67 -7.58
N ASN A 35 3.43 -1.51 -8.89
CA ASN A 35 2.45 -1.82 -9.92
C ASN A 35 3.19 -2.39 -11.14
N PHE A 36 2.57 -3.30 -11.88
CA PHE A 36 3.20 -4.01 -13.00
C PHE A 36 3.71 -3.12 -14.14
N TYR A 37 3.30 -1.85 -14.18
CA TYR A 37 3.69 -0.88 -15.19
C TYR A 37 4.66 0.17 -14.67
N LEU A 38 5.01 0.15 -13.38
CA LEU A 38 5.97 1.07 -12.78
C LEU A 38 7.38 0.52 -12.87
N LYS A 39 8.27 1.21 -13.62
CA LYS A 39 9.69 0.85 -13.73
C LYS A 39 10.37 0.69 -12.36
N GLU A 40 10.03 1.57 -11.42
CA GLU A 40 10.60 1.62 -10.07
C GLU A 40 9.46 1.78 -9.04
N PRO A 41 9.58 1.15 -7.85
CA PRO A 41 8.61 1.32 -6.78
C PRO A 41 8.51 2.78 -6.31
N VAL A 42 7.31 3.21 -5.90
CA VAL A 42 7.07 4.55 -5.37
C VAL A 42 7.01 4.50 -3.85
N ALA A 43 8.02 5.05 -3.17
CA ALA A 43 8.03 5.11 -1.71
C ALA A 43 6.85 5.95 -1.17
N PHE A 44 6.31 5.60 -0.01
CA PHE A 44 5.28 6.36 0.70
C PHE A 44 5.54 6.41 2.22
N THR A 45 5.05 7.49 2.86
CA THR A 45 5.09 7.66 4.31
C THR A 45 3.74 8.22 4.80
N GLY A 46 3.03 7.41 5.57
CA GLY A 46 1.72 7.74 6.11
C GLY A 46 0.56 7.39 5.16
N ILE A 47 -0.63 7.28 5.75
CA ILE A 47 -1.87 6.88 5.06
C ILE A 47 -2.31 7.93 4.04
N LEU A 48 -2.14 9.22 4.36
CA LEU A 48 -2.50 10.32 3.46
C LEU A 48 -1.64 10.32 2.20
N ASP A 49 -0.32 10.22 2.38
CA ASP A 49 0.64 10.18 1.26
C ASP A 49 0.41 8.95 0.38
N LEU A 50 0.16 7.78 0.98
CA LEU A 50 -0.22 6.57 0.26
C LEU A 50 -1.47 6.79 -0.61
N GLY A 51 -2.54 7.34 -0.04
CA GLY A 51 -3.78 7.61 -0.76
C GLY A 51 -3.59 8.58 -1.92
N LEU A 52 -2.85 9.67 -1.69
CA LEU A 52 -2.56 10.68 -2.74
C LEU A 52 -1.68 10.12 -3.86
N LYS A 53 -0.68 9.30 -3.53
CA LYS A 53 0.19 8.66 -4.53
C LYS A 53 -0.58 7.66 -5.39
N ILE A 54 -1.47 6.85 -4.80
CA ILE A 54 -2.35 5.96 -5.57
C ILE A 54 -3.24 6.77 -6.52
N ASP A 55 -3.87 7.85 -6.05
CA ASP A 55 -4.73 8.69 -6.90
C ASP A 55 -3.95 9.32 -8.06
N THR A 56 -2.76 9.84 -7.78
CA THR A 56 -1.83 10.37 -8.79
C THR A 56 -1.38 9.31 -9.79
N LEU A 57 -1.08 8.09 -9.33
CA LEU A 57 -0.74 6.97 -10.21
C LEU A 57 -1.91 6.62 -11.14
N CYS A 58 -3.14 6.53 -10.63
CA CYS A 58 -4.32 6.33 -11.46
C CYS A 58 -4.54 7.46 -12.47
N ALA A 59 -4.28 8.72 -12.10
CA ALA A 59 -4.34 9.86 -13.01
C ALA A 59 -3.28 9.75 -14.12
N LYS A 60 -2.05 9.38 -13.77
CA LYS A 60 -0.94 9.14 -14.71
C LYS A 60 -1.23 7.98 -15.67
N PHE A 61 -1.81 6.89 -15.16
CA PHE A 61 -2.21 5.71 -15.94
C PHE A 61 -3.47 5.97 -16.77
N GLN A 62 -4.20 7.06 -16.50
CA GLN A 62 -5.53 7.35 -17.03
C GLN A 62 -6.55 6.22 -16.77
N ARG A 63 -6.27 5.39 -15.76
CA ARG A 63 -7.00 4.16 -15.43
C ARG A 63 -6.91 3.86 -13.93
N PRO A 64 -8.05 3.64 -13.24
CA PRO A 64 -9.39 4.02 -13.68
C PRO A 64 -9.47 5.53 -13.95
N MET A 65 -10.23 5.92 -14.97
CA MET A 65 -10.40 7.32 -15.33
C MET A 65 -11.24 8.02 -14.26
N ALA A 66 -10.81 9.21 -13.83
CA ALA A 66 -11.62 10.04 -12.95
C ALA A 66 -12.82 10.60 -13.73
N THR A 67 -14.01 10.58 -13.14
CA THR A 67 -15.20 11.18 -13.76
C THR A 67 -15.31 12.68 -13.50
N THR A 68 -14.42 13.25 -12.69
CA THR A 68 -14.41 14.67 -12.30
C THR A 68 -12.99 15.18 -12.19
N GLU A 69 -12.77 16.44 -12.57
CA GLU A 69 -11.49 17.12 -12.40
C GLU A 69 -11.14 17.39 -10.92
N PRO A 70 -9.87 17.32 -10.51
CA PRO A 70 -9.44 17.69 -9.17
C PRO A 70 -9.70 19.16 -8.86
N ARG A 71 -10.09 19.44 -7.60
CA ARG A 71 -10.31 20.80 -7.09
C ARG A 71 -9.12 21.25 -6.26
N PHE A 72 -8.77 22.53 -6.40
CA PHE A 72 -7.69 23.18 -5.67
C PHE A 72 -8.19 24.46 -5.04
N LEU A 73 -7.60 24.85 -3.90
CA LEU A 73 -7.99 26.09 -3.20
C LEU A 73 -7.68 27.34 -4.02
N ASN A 74 -6.67 27.29 -4.90
CA ASN A 74 -6.35 28.37 -5.83
C ASN A 74 -5.63 27.85 -7.09
N ALA A 75 -5.53 28.71 -8.10
CA ALA A 75 -4.90 28.39 -9.39
C ALA A 75 -3.40 28.10 -9.29
N TYR A 76 -2.70 28.70 -8.32
CA TYR A 76 -1.27 28.43 -8.10
C TYR A 76 -1.04 26.98 -7.67
N MET A 77 -1.85 26.47 -6.74
CA MET A 77 -1.78 25.08 -6.29
C MET A 77 -2.09 24.09 -7.42
N LYS A 78 -3.07 24.40 -8.28
CA LYS A 78 -3.35 23.61 -9.48
C LYS A 78 -2.12 23.51 -10.40
N ARG A 79 -1.53 24.65 -10.77
CA ARG A 79 -0.33 24.68 -11.63
C ARG A 79 0.85 23.95 -11.00
N ALA A 80 1.05 24.11 -9.69
CA ALA A 80 2.11 23.42 -8.96
C ALA A 80 1.89 21.91 -8.89
N TYR A 81 0.65 21.45 -8.79
CA TYR A 81 0.31 20.03 -8.89
C TYR A 81 0.56 19.50 -10.30
N GLU A 82 0.04 20.16 -11.33
CA GLU A 82 0.22 19.75 -12.73
C GLU A 82 1.71 19.66 -13.09
N LYS A 83 2.51 20.67 -12.70
CA LYS A 83 3.96 20.67 -12.95
C LYS A 83 4.72 19.58 -12.20
N ARG A 84 4.32 19.21 -10.99
CA ARG A 84 5.03 18.19 -10.19
C ARG A 84 4.58 16.78 -10.54
N GLU A 85 3.28 16.60 -10.69
CA GLU A 85 2.64 15.30 -10.74
C GLU A 85 2.19 14.90 -12.15
N LEU A 86 2.01 15.83 -13.08
CA LEU A 86 1.54 15.50 -14.44
C LEU A 86 2.57 15.86 -15.52
N ASP A 87 3.63 16.59 -15.16
CA ASP A 87 4.71 16.89 -16.08
C ASP A 87 5.57 15.64 -16.33
N LYS A 88 5.75 15.33 -17.62
CA LYS A 88 6.27 14.03 -18.08
C LYS A 88 7.77 13.86 -17.85
N GLU A 89 8.48 14.93 -17.48
CA GLU A 89 9.95 14.95 -17.41
C GLU A 89 10.52 14.52 -16.06
N HIS A 90 9.80 14.68 -14.94
CA HIS A 90 10.36 14.40 -13.60
C HIS A 90 10.35 12.92 -13.21
N ILE A 91 9.63 12.09 -13.95
CA ILE A 91 9.77 10.64 -13.89
C ILE A 91 9.90 10.18 -15.34
N PRO A 92 11.04 9.62 -15.78
CA PRO A 92 11.09 8.93 -17.06
C PRO A 92 10.25 7.66 -16.90
N MET A 93 8.94 7.79 -16.99
CA MET A 93 8.01 6.69 -16.87
C MET A 93 8.09 5.92 -18.20
N LYS A 94 9.11 5.07 -18.33
CA LYS A 94 9.08 3.96 -19.28
C LYS A 94 7.94 3.05 -18.84
N TYR A 95 6.73 3.34 -19.32
CA TYR A 95 5.67 2.35 -19.36
C TYR A 95 6.17 1.21 -20.22
N TRP A 96 6.32 0.03 -19.61
CA TRP A 96 6.53 -1.15 -20.42
C TRP A 96 5.20 -1.56 -21.02
N THR A 97 5.17 -1.74 -22.35
CA THR A 97 4.06 -2.41 -23.04
C THR A 97 3.94 -3.89 -22.68
N LYS A 98 4.92 -4.43 -21.94
CA LYS A 98 4.95 -5.79 -21.40
C LYS A 98 4.96 -5.73 -19.88
N ILE A 99 4.19 -6.62 -19.25
CA ILE A 99 4.14 -6.80 -17.78
C ILE A 99 5.56 -6.97 -17.26
N GLN A 100 5.88 -6.34 -16.13
CA GLN A 100 7.14 -6.62 -15.46
C GLN A 100 7.32 -8.10 -15.11
N ASN A 101 8.59 -8.50 -15.08
CA ASN A 101 9.00 -9.83 -14.64
C ASN A 101 8.49 -10.07 -13.21
N MET A 102 7.59 -11.05 -13.07
CA MET A 102 6.97 -11.44 -11.81
C MET A 102 8.02 -11.72 -10.71
N ALA A 103 9.22 -12.18 -11.08
CA ALA A 103 10.32 -12.41 -10.13
C ALA A 103 10.76 -11.15 -9.37
N SER A 104 10.82 -9.99 -10.04
CA SER A 104 11.17 -8.72 -9.39
C SER A 104 10.08 -8.26 -8.41
N PHE A 105 8.82 -8.50 -8.77
CA PHE A 105 7.66 -8.19 -7.94
C PHE A 105 7.61 -9.10 -6.69
N MET A 106 7.89 -10.39 -6.88
CA MET A 106 7.99 -11.37 -5.81
C MET A 106 9.13 -11.03 -4.84
N ALA A 107 10.30 -10.62 -5.33
CA ALA A 107 11.42 -10.23 -4.47
C ALA A 107 11.09 -9.03 -3.56
N LEU A 108 10.36 -8.03 -4.09
CA LEU A 108 9.87 -6.89 -3.31
C LEU A 108 8.82 -7.30 -2.28
N GLY A 109 7.93 -8.23 -2.64
CA GLY A 109 6.94 -8.79 -1.71
C GLY A 109 7.57 -9.61 -0.58
N ILE A 110 8.62 -10.39 -0.87
CA ILE A 110 9.35 -11.22 0.10
C ILE A 110 10.14 -10.37 1.10
N SER A 111 10.73 -9.26 0.64
CA SER A 111 11.52 -8.36 1.49
C SER A 111 10.67 -7.41 2.36
N ALA A 112 9.37 -7.30 2.07
CA ALA A 112 8.45 -6.50 2.88
C ALA A 112 8.14 -7.18 4.23
N CYS A 113 7.94 -6.38 5.27
CA CYS A 113 7.42 -6.89 6.54
C CYS A 113 6.00 -7.42 6.38
N GLU A 114 5.18 -6.71 5.59
CA GLU A 114 3.82 -7.10 5.25
C GLU A 114 3.43 -6.55 3.89
N THR A 115 2.51 -7.23 3.21
CA THR A 115 1.96 -6.82 1.92
C THR A 115 0.45 -6.64 1.98
N LEU A 116 -0.03 -5.58 1.32
CA LEU A 116 -1.44 -5.35 1.04
C LEU A 116 -1.63 -5.22 -0.47
N ILE A 117 -2.78 -5.62 -0.98
CA ILE A 117 -3.21 -5.34 -2.36
C ILE A 117 -4.36 -4.35 -2.30
N ILE A 118 -4.23 -3.23 -3.01
CA ILE A 118 -5.30 -2.26 -3.19
C ILE A 118 -5.69 -2.24 -4.67
N GLU A 119 -6.94 -2.56 -4.94
CA GLU A 119 -7.55 -2.56 -6.27
C GLU A 119 -8.49 -1.37 -6.37
N ILE A 120 -8.20 -0.41 -7.24
CA ILE A 120 -9.10 0.71 -7.55
C ILE A 120 -9.99 0.28 -8.72
N HIS A 121 -11.30 0.22 -8.49
CA HIS A 121 -12.28 -0.13 -9.50
C HIS A 121 -12.86 1.09 -10.19
N GLN A 122 -13.12 2.16 -9.43
CA GLN A 122 -13.81 3.35 -9.93
C GLN A 122 -13.25 4.62 -9.29
N ARG A 123 -13.25 5.71 -10.07
CA ARG A 123 -12.91 7.06 -9.61
C ARG A 123 -14.07 8.02 -9.87
N GLN A 124 -15.14 7.86 -9.08
CA GLN A 124 -16.39 8.63 -9.20
C GLN A 124 -16.55 9.63 -8.06
N PHE A 125 -17.31 10.70 -8.31
CA PHE A 125 -17.64 11.72 -7.30
C PHE A 125 -16.40 12.31 -6.59
N SER A 126 -15.31 12.49 -7.34
CA SER A 126 -14.02 12.95 -6.79
C SER A 126 -13.44 12.04 -5.69
N SER A 127 -13.71 10.74 -5.73
CA SER A 127 -13.18 9.76 -4.78
C SER A 127 -12.76 8.45 -5.45
N MET A 128 -12.04 7.61 -4.72
CA MET A 128 -11.65 6.25 -5.14
C MET A 128 -12.55 5.20 -4.51
N GLN A 129 -12.97 4.21 -5.29
CA GLN A 129 -13.70 3.04 -4.83
C GLN A 129 -13.00 1.78 -5.29
N GLY A 130 -13.07 0.73 -4.49
CA GLY A 130 -12.25 -0.43 -4.74
C GLY A 130 -12.29 -1.49 -3.67
N ARG A 131 -11.21 -2.27 -3.61
CA ARG A 131 -11.05 -3.40 -2.71
C ARG A 131 -9.65 -3.42 -2.12
N ILE A 132 -9.55 -3.83 -0.86
CA ILE A 132 -8.29 -4.07 -0.18
C ILE A 132 -8.21 -5.53 0.28
N LYS A 133 -7.05 -6.15 0.10
CA LYS A 133 -6.74 -7.52 0.51
C LYS A 133 -5.41 -7.53 1.27
N GLY A 134 -5.28 -8.39 2.26
CA GLY A 134 -4.03 -8.59 2.99
C GLY A 134 -4.14 -9.66 4.05
N LYS A 135 -3.06 -9.87 4.81
CA LYS A 135 -3.09 -10.76 5.98
C LYS A 135 -4.09 -10.28 7.03
N CYS A 136 -4.24 -8.95 7.16
CA CYS A 136 -5.19 -8.33 8.09
C CYS A 136 -6.67 -8.69 7.84
N SER A 137 -7.02 -9.06 6.61
CA SER A 137 -8.38 -9.49 6.23
C SER A 137 -8.52 -11.00 6.09
N GLY A 138 -7.54 -11.78 6.56
CA GLY A 138 -7.52 -13.24 6.38
C GLY A 138 -7.46 -13.67 4.91
N GLY A 139 -6.90 -12.83 4.03
CA GLY A 139 -6.87 -13.07 2.59
C GLY A 139 -8.15 -12.66 1.85
N ASN A 140 -9.26 -12.40 2.55
CA ASN A 140 -10.50 -11.97 1.92
C ASN A 140 -10.43 -10.51 1.48
N GLY A 141 -10.97 -10.19 0.30
CA GLY A 141 -11.04 -8.82 -0.18
C GLY A 141 -12.21 -8.05 0.43
N VAL A 142 -11.91 -6.96 1.14
CA VAL A 142 -12.91 -6.05 1.72
C VAL A 142 -13.06 -4.83 0.82
N SER A 143 -14.29 -4.52 0.43
CA SER A 143 -14.58 -3.39 -0.45
C SER A 143 -14.64 -2.07 0.33
N PHE A 144 -14.19 -0.98 -0.29
CA PHE A 144 -14.35 0.38 0.21
C PHE A 144 -15.06 1.24 -0.84
N ARG A 145 -15.89 2.18 -0.37
CA ARG A 145 -16.76 3.04 -1.20
C ARG A 145 -16.22 4.45 -1.37
N SER A 146 -15.12 4.78 -0.71
CA SER A 146 -14.45 6.08 -0.84
C SER A 146 -12.99 6.00 -0.38
N ALA A 147 -12.20 6.98 -0.80
CA ALA A 147 -10.83 7.15 -0.32
C ALA A 147 -10.77 7.34 1.21
N LEU A 148 -11.73 8.05 1.80
CA LEU A 148 -11.79 8.25 3.25
C LEU A 148 -12.08 6.94 4.00
N GLU A 149 -12.94 6.09 3.44
CA GLU A 149 -13.21 4.76 4.01
C GLU A 149 -11.96 3.88 3.95
N LEU A 150 -11.23 3.89 2.83
CA LEU A 150 -9.92 3.23 2.72
C LEU A 150 -8.93 3.75 3.77
N MET A 151 -8.80 5.07 3.91
CA MET A 151 -7.90 5.67 4.91
C MET A 151 -8.28 5.29 6.34
N ARG A 152 -9.58 5.22 6.66
CA ARG A 152 -10.05 4.74 7.97
C ARG A 152 -9.67 3.28 8.19
N MET A 153 -9.89 2.41 7.20
CA MET A 153 -9.51 0.99 7.30
C MET A 153 -7.99 0.82 7.51
N LEU A 154 -7.18 1.59 6.80
CA LEU A 154 -5.71 1.59 6.96
C LEU A 154 -5.28 2.11 8.34
N ARG A 155 -6.00 3.10 8.89
CA ARG A 155 -5.73 3.66 10.22
C ARG A 155 -5.99 2.65 11.32
N GLU A 156 -7.12 1.95 11.26
CA GLU A 156 -7.42 0.87 12.22
C GLU A 156 -6.41 -0.27 12.10
N TYR A 157 -6.02 -0.62 10.88
CA TYR A 157 -4.97 -1.60 10.64
C TYR A 157 -3.62 -1.19 11.25
N GLU A 158 -3.19 0.07 11.06
CA GLU A 158 -1.96 0.62 11.66
C GLU A 158 -2.01 0.55 13.19
N TYR A 159 -3.14 0.93 13.80
CA TYR A 159 -3.33 0.85 15.25
C TYR A 159 -3.19 -0.60 15.76
N MET A 160 -3.92 -1.54 15.16
CA MET A 160 -3.88 -2.96 15.53
C MET A 160 -2.48 -3.56 15.39
N ARG A 161 -1.76 -3.16 14.34
CA ARG A 161 -0.38 -3.58 14.08
C ARG A 161 0.57 -3.08 15.17
N ASN A 162 0.42 -1.83 15.58
CA ASN A 162 1.23 -1.22 16.62
C ASN A 162 0.96 -1.87 17.99
N GLU A 163 -0.29 -2.18 18.31
CA GLU A 163 -0.67 -2.86 19.58
C GLU A 163 -0.12 -4.29 19.67
N LYS A 164 -0.23 -5.09 18.59
CA LYS A 164 0.33 -6.45 18.57
C LYS A 164 1.83 -6.48 18.83
N ASN A 165 2.55 -5.51 18.29
CA ASN A 165 4.00 -5.46 18.44
C ASN A 165 4.46 -4.93 19.81
N LYS A 166 3.62 -4.17 20.53
CA LYS A 166 3.87 -3.84 21.95
C LYS A 166 3.72 -5.07 22.84
N ASN A 167 2.67 -5.87 22.61
CA ASN A 167 2.36 -7.03 23.44
C ASN A 167 3.25 -8.26 23.15
N GLY A 168 3.81 -8.37 21.94
CA GLY A 168 4.78 -9.41 21.59
C GLY A 168 6.17 -9.25 22.22
N GLY A 169 6.48 -8.09 22.82
CA GLY A 169 7.76 -7.81 23.48
C GLY A 169 7.81 -8.13 24.98
N SER A 170 6.71 -8.56 25.60
CA SER A 170 6.60 -8.69 27.06
C SER A 170 6.57 -10.13 27.62
N ASN A 171 6.70 -11.16 26.79
CA ASN A 171 6.83 -12.55 27.27
C ASN A 171 8.27 -13.04 27.11
N GLY A 172 9.12 -12.71 28.09
CA GLY A 172 10.51 -13.17 28.08
C GLY A 172 11.35 -12.78 29.29
N ASN A 173 10.89 -13.02 30.52
CA ASN A 173 11.71 -13.56 31.62
C ASN A 173 10.92 -13.53 32.94
N THR A 174 10.39 -14.69 33.35
CA THR A 174 10.31 -14.99 34.77
C THR A 174 11.32 -16.10 35.01
N ARG A 175 12.53 -15.68 35.42
CA ARG A 175 13.57 -16.59 35.92
C ARG A 175 12.96 -17.41 37.06
N LYS A 176 12.98 -18.74 36.92
CA LYS A 176 12.86 -19.62 38.09
C LYS A 176 14.18 -19.50 38.85
N GLU A 177 14.18 -18.77 39.95
CA GLU A 177 15.19 -18.94 40.99
C GLU A 177 15.01 -20.36 41.55
N GLN A 178 15.97 -21.23 41.25
CA GLN A 178 16.19 -22.45 42.01
C GLN A 178 17.07 -22.05 43.19
N GLU A 179 16.47 -21.95 44.37
CA GLU A 179 17.20 -21.94 45.63
C GLU A 179 17.86 -23.31 45.82
N THR A 180 19.19 -23.27 45.83
CA THR A 180 20.07 -24.26 46.43
C THR A 180 19.82 -24.36 47.93
N VAL A 181 19.61 -25.56 48.46
CA VAL A 181 20.02 -25.89 49.83
C VAL A 181 20.76 -27.22 49.80
N GLU A 182 22.08 -27.13 49.92
CA GLU A 182 22.98 -28.23 50.19
C GLU A 182 22.99 -28.58 51.68
N THR A 183 23.20 -29.89 51.94
CA THR A 183 24.01 -30.49 53.04
C THR A 183 23.46 -30.58 54.47
N PRO A 184 23.99 -31.51 55.31
CA PRO A 184 25.10 -32.47 55.10
C PRO A 184 24.71 -33.96 55.07
#